data_AF-A0A550HCD4-F1
#
_entry.id   AF-A0A550HCD4-F1
#
_cell.length_a   1.000
_cell.length_b   1.000
_cell.length_c   1.000
_cell.angle_alpha   90.00
_cell.angle_beta   90.00
_cell.angle_gamma   90.00
#
_symmetry.space_group_name_H-M   'P 1'
#
loop_
_entity.id
_entity.type
_entity.pdbx_description
1 polymer ?
#
loop_
_entity_poly.entity_id
_entity_poly.type
_entity_poly.pdbx_seq_one_letter_code
_entity_poly.pdbx_strand_id
1 'polypeptide(L)'
;TLWTTPPLLTYLTDHHTPATDTTAPTPPATIDQAHTALRLLHRYALLTCDTRAEPRAIRMHALTSRAVRESIPDQELPSLAVAAADALLYTWPDPDQPHPDLTATLRANTDALAEHTRNHLWHPDAHPVLYRAGNSLLNAGLAASATAYWRHMATLSERILGEEHPDTLTSRANLAASYRQAGRTDEAIVIEEQVV
;
A
#
# COMPACT_ATOMS: atom_id res chain seq x y z
N THR A 1 -15.68 -20.82 1.86
CA THR A 1 -14.33 -20.88 1.26
C THR A 1 -13.56 -21.99 1.98
N LEU A 2 -12.55 -22.61 1.35
CA LEU A 2 -11.82 -23.76 1.95
C LEU A 2 -11.28 -23.46 3.36
N TRP A 3 -10.90 -22.20 3.60
CA TRP A 3 -10.38 -21.63 4.84
C TRP A 3 -11.37 -21.53 6.01
N THR A 4 -12.67 -21.69 5.76
CA THR A 4 -13.71 -21.65 6.81
C THR A 4 -14.38 -23.00 7.01
N THR A 5 -13.80 -24.06 6.46
CA THR A 5 -14.36 -25.41 6.62
C THR A 5 -14.08 -25.92 8.05
N PRO A 6 -15.05 -26.57 8.70
CA PRO A 6 -14.87 -27.08 10.07
C PRO A 6 -13.60 -27.93 10.28
N PRO A 7 -13.23 -28.86 9.38
CA PRO A 7 -12.02 -29.68 9.56
C PRO A 7 -10.73 -28.86 9.54
N LEU A 8 -10.66 -27.84 8.69
CA LEU A 8 -9.49 -26.98 8.57
C LEU A 8 -9.38 -26.03 9.77
N LEU A 9 -10.51 -25.50 10.24
CA LEU A 9 -10.55 -24.69 11.46
C LEU A 9 -10.11 -25.51 12.67
N THR A 10 -10.62 -26.74 12.84
CA THR A 10 -10.18 -27.66 13.91
C THR A 10 -8.68 -27.92 13.85
N TYR A 11 -8.15 -28.25 12.67
CA TYR A 11 -6.72 -28.51 12.50
C TYR A 11 -5.85 -27.28 12.84
N LEU A 12 -6.26 -26.09 12.40
CA LEU A 12 -5.55 -24.85 12.73
C LEU A 12 -5.65 -24.53 14.23
N THR A 13 -6.79 -24.77 14.86
CA THR A 13 -6.94 -24.60 16.32
C THR A 13 -6.06 -25.59 17.09
N ASP A 14 -5.95 -26.84 16.65
CA ASP A 14 -5.14 -27.85 17.35
C ASP A 14 -3.63 -27.66 17.15
N HIS A 15 -3.22 -27.02 16.06
CA HIS A 15 -1.82 -26.89 15.67
C HIS A 15 -1.30 -25.45 15.57
N HIS A 16 -2.09 -24.45 15.98
CA HIS A 16 -1.57 -23.09 16.11
C HIS A 16 -0.54 -23.05 17.24
N THR A 17 0.57 -22.37 17.01
CA THR A 17 1.43 -21.94 18.09
C THR A 17 0.64 -20.87 18.86
N PRO A 18 0.33 -21.05 20.16
CA PRO A 18 -0.33 -20.00 20.91
C PRO A 18 0.54 -18.75 20.85
N ALA A 19 -0.09 -17.60 20.57
CA ALA A 19 0.58 -16.32 20.71
C ALA A 19 1.08 -16.24 22.15
N THR A 20 2.40 -16.23 22.32
CA THR A 20 2.99 -16.05 23.64
C THR A 20 2.51 -14.69 24.15
N ASP A 21 1.71 -14.70 25.22
CA ASP A 21 1.33 -13.56 26.06
C ASP A 21 2.60 -12.98 26.73
N THR A 22 3.52 -12.49 25.91
CA THR A 22 4.79 -11.94 26.33
C THR A 22 4.71 -10.46 26.07
N THR A 23 4.57 -9.69 27.15
CA THR A 23 4.64 -8.23 27.19
C THR A 23 6.01 -7.68 26.76
N ALA A 24 6.96 -8.55 26.40
CA ALA A 24 8.27 -8.16 25.89
C ALA A 24 8.20 -7.95 24.36
N PRO A 25 8.83 -6.89 23.83
CA PRO A 25 8.83 -6.63 22.40
C PRO A 25 9.48 -7.80 21.65
N THR A 26 8.76 -8.36 20.68
CA THR A 26 9.28 -9.37 19.75
C THR A 26 10.53 -8.81 19.06
N PRO A 27 11.67 -9.52 19.09
CA PRO A 27 12.90 -9.04 18.44
C PRO A 27 12.65 -8.84 16.93
N PRO A 28 13.27 -7.81 16.31
CA PRO A 28 13.10 -7.55 14.89
C PRO A 28 13.55 -8.76 14.06
N ALA A 29 12.76 -9.10 13.04
CA ALA A 29 13.08 -10.21 12.14
C ALA A 29 14.40 -9.95 11.42
N THR A 30 15.28 -10.95 11.40
CA THR A 30 16.55 -10.87 10.68
C THR A 30 16.37 -11.11 9.18
N ILE A 31 17.30 -10.65 8.36
CA ILE A 31 17.31 -10.91 6.91
C ILE A 31 17.27 -12.43 6.64
N ASP A 32 18.00 -13.22 7.42
CA ASP A 32 18.01 -14.68 7.28
C ASP A 32 16.67 -15.32 7.61
N GLN A 33 15.96 -14.80 8.63
CA GLN A 33 14.61 -15.23 8.94
C GLN A 33 13.65 -14.89 7.80
N ALA A 34 13.73 -13.67 7.25
CA ALA A 34 12.92 -13.25 6.11
C ALA A 34 13.17 -14.12 4.86
N HIS A 35 14.44 -14.36 4.51
CA HIS A 35 14.81 -15.26 3.41
C HIS A 35 14.35 -16.69 3.64
N THR A 36 14.42 -17.18 4.87
CA THR A 36 13.95 -18.54 5.20
C THR A 36 12.43 -18.64 5.08
N ALA A 37 11.69 -17.63 5.55
CA ALA A 37 10.24 -17.56 5.37
C ALA A 37 9.84 -17.53 3.88
N LEU A 38 10.48 -16.66 3.09
CA LEU A 38 10.21 -16.59 1.63
C LEU A 38 10.52 -17.91 0.92
N ARG A 39 11.62 -18.59 1.29
CA ARG A 39 11.97 -19.90 0.75
C ARG A 39 10.93 -20.97 1.11
N LEU A 40 10.42 -20.97 2.35
CA LEU A 40 9.38 -21.91 2.78
C LEU A 40 8.07 -21.65 2.03
N LEU A 41 7.62 -20.40 1.96
CA LEU A 41 6.42 -20.03 1.22
C LEU A 41 6.53 -20.41 -0.26
N HIS A 42 7.71 -20.22 -0.88
CA HIS A 42 7.94 -20.68 -2.24
C HIS A 42 7.91 -22.21 -2.37
N ARG A 43 8.58 -22.93 -1.46
CA ARG A 43 8.63 -24.40 -1.45
C ARG A 43 7.24 -25.04 -1.33
N TYR A 44 6.34 -24.42 -0.57
CA TYR A 44 4.95 -24.87 -0.42
C TYR A 44 3.99 -24.26 -1.45
N ALA A 45 4.49 -23.66 -2.53
CA ALA A 45 3.70 -23.05 -3.60
C ALA A 45 2.73 -21.95 -3.12
N LEU A 46 3.03 -21.31 -1.99
CA LEU A 46 2.29 -20.16 -1.47
C LEU A 46 2.75 -18.84 -2.10
N LEU A 47 3.98 -18.81 -2.61
CA LEU A 47 4.53 -17.72 -3.43
C LEU A 47 5.15 -18.26 -4.72
N THR A 48 4.97 -17.52 -5.81
CA THR A 48 5.70 -17.72 -7.07
C THR A 48 6.71 -16.59 -7.25
N CYS A 49 7.95 -16.92 -7.57
CA CYS A 49 8.97 -15.95 -7.93
C CYS A 49 9.38 -16.19 -9.38
N ASP A 50 9.19 -15.19 -10.24
CA ASP A 50 9.74 -15.24 -11.58
C ASP A 50 11.19 -14.76 -11.55
N THR A 51 12.12 -15.71 -11.51
CA THR A 51 13.56 -15.43 -11.43
C THR A 51 14.15 -14.92 -12.74
N ARG A 52 13.38 -14.95 -13.84
CA ARG A 52 13.81 -14.52 -15.18
C ARG A 52 13.31 -13.13 -15.54
N ALA A 53 12.32 -12.60 -14.82
CA ALA A 53 11.84 -11.24 -15.00
C ALA A 53 12.74 -10.24 -14.26
N GLU A 54 13.01 -9.10 -14.90
CA GLU A 54 13.60 -7.93 -14.27
C GLU A 54 12.62 -6.75 -14.35
N PRO A 55 12.18 -6.18 -13.21
CA PRO A 55 12.50 -6.60 -11.84
C PRO A 55 11.84 -7.92 -11.44
N ARG A 56 12.49 -8.66 -10.54
CA ARG A 56 11.99 -9.95 -10.03
C ARG A 56 10.70 -9.72 -9.26
N ALA A 57 9.61 -10.28 -9.77
CA ALA A 57 8.31 -10.19 -9.13
C ALA A 57 8.05 -11.43 -8.26
N ILE A 58 7.77 -11.19 -6.97
CA ILE A 58 7.20 -12.19 -6.08
C ILE A 58 5.68 -12.00 -6.11
N ARG A 59 4.95 -13.06 -6.47
CA ARG A 59 3.48 -13.07 -6.49
C ARG A 59 2.95 -14.05 -5.46
N MET A 60 1.91 -13.62 -4.75
CA MET A 60 1.15 -14.44 -3.83
C MET A 60 -0.24 -14.67 -4.39
N HIS A 61 -0.77 -15.88 -4.22
CA HIS A 61 -2.16 -16.15 -4.59
C HIS A 61 -3.11 -15.35 -3.70
N ALA A 62 -4.18 -14.78 -4.27
CA ALA A 62 -5.10 -13.88 -3.56
C ALA A 62 -5.71 -14.49 -2.29
N LEU A 63 -6.01 -15.79 -2.28
CA LEU A 63 -6.50 -16.50 -1.09
C LEU A 63 -5.46 -16.59 0.02
N THR A 64 -4.18 -16.81 -0.32
CA THR A 64 -3.09 -16.83 0.66
C THR A 64 -2.91 -15.42 1.24
N SER A 65 -2.92 -14.39 0.40
CA SER A 65 -2.84 -13.00 0.84
C SER A 65 -4.00 -12.64 1.79
N ARG A 66 -5.22 -13.09 1.46
CA ARG A 66 -6.40 -12.87 2.30
C ARG A 66 -6.28 -13.59 3.64
N ALA A 67 -5.93 -14.88 3.64
CA ALA A 67 -5.78 -15.67 4.86
C ALA A 67 -4.73 -15.05 5.79
N VAL A 68 -3.60 -14.60 5.24
CA VAL A 68 -2.57 -13.88 6.02
C VAL A 68 -3.16 -12.61 6.63
N ARG A 69 -3.82 -11.74 5.84
CA ARG A 69 -4.42 -10.50 6.36
C ARG A 69 -5.47 -10.75 7.46
N GLU A 70 -6.32 -11.75 7.28
CA GLU A 70 -7.37 -12.11 8.27
C GLU A 70 -6.78 -12.67 9.58
N SER A 71 -5.51 -13.10 9.56
CA SER A 71 -4.81 -13.60 10.75
C SER A 71 -4.00 -12.54 11.50
N ILE A 72 -3.84 -11.33 10.94
CA ILE A 72 -3.08 -10.25 11.59
C ILE A 72 -3.91 -9.68 12.76
N PRO A 73 -3.38 -9.67 14.01
CA PRO A 73 -4.07 -9.03 15.13
C PRO A 73 -4.28 -7.53 14.90
N ASP A 74 -5.45 -7.01 15.28
CA ASP A 74 -5.79 -5.58 15.10
C ASP A 74 -4.76 -4.62 15.75
N GLN A 75 -4.12 -5.04 16.85
CA GLN A 75 -3.09 -4.26 17.53
C GLN A 75 -1.77 -4.15 16.75
N GLU A 76 -1.46 -5.13 15.89
CA GLU A 76 -0.23 -5.16 15.08
C GLU A 76 -0.43 -4.51 13.70
N LEU A 77 -1.69 -4.42 13.25
CA LEU A 77 -2.06 -3.90 11.94
C LEU A 77 -1.50 -2.49 11.65
N PRO A 78 -1.52 -1.50 12.57
CA PRO A 78 -0.99 -0.17 12.28
C PRO A 78 0.52 -0.20 12.01
N SER A 79 1.29 -0.91 12.84
CA SER A 79 2.75 -1.00 12.69
C SER A 79 3.14 -1.76 11.42
N LEU A 80 2.42 -2.83 11.09
CA LEU A 80 2.63 -3.58 9.85
C LEU A 80 2.25 -2.76 8.61
N ALA A 81 1.20 -1.96 8.68
CA ALA A 81 0.79 -1.07 7.60
C ALA A 81 1.89 -0.05 7.27
N VAL A 82 2.43 0.63 8.30
CA VAL A 82 3.52 1.60 8.14
C VAL A 82 4.78 0.92 7.64
N ALA A 83 5.18 -0.21 8.22
CA ALA A 83 6.37 -0.94 7.77
C ALA A 83 6.27 -1.41 6.30
N ALA A 84 5.09 -1.86 5.86
CA ALA A 84 4.84 -2.20 4.46
C ALA A 84 4.88 -0.96 3.55
N ALA A 85 4.32 0.16 4.01
CA ALA A 85 4.32 1.42 3.28
C ALA A 85 5.75 2.00 3.12
N ASP A 86 6.58 1.92 4.16
CA ASP A 86 8.00 2.28 4.13
C ASP A 86 8.78 1.40 3.16
N ALA A 87 8.54 0.09 3.18
CA ALA A 87 9.19 -0.84 2.25
C ALA A 87 8.81 -0.53 0.78
N LEU A 88 7.54 -0.22 0.51
CA LEU A 88 7.09 0.20 -0.83
C LEU A 88 7.74 1.52 -1.26
N LEU A 89 7.82 2.50 -0.35
CA LEU A 89 8.45 3.79 -0.63
C LEU A 89 9.94 3.63 -0.91
N TYR A 90 10.65 2.83 -0.12
CA TYR A 90 12.08 2.55 -0.31
C TYR A 90 12.37 1.82 -1.63
N THR A 91 11.44 0.96 -2.08
CA THR A 91 11.58 0.20 -3.33
C THR A 91 11.28 1.03 -4.58
N TRP A 92 10.68 2.22 -4.43
CA TRP A 92 10.28 3.04 -5.57
C TRP A 92 11.49 3.46 -6.42
N PRO A 93 11.48 3.26 -7.74
CA PRO A 93 12.60 3.66 -8.59
C PRO A 93 12.84 5.17 -8.54
N ASP A 94 14.08 5.56 -8.74
CA ASP A 94 14.49 6.95 -8.91
C ASP A 94 13.72 7.58 -10.09
N PRO A 95 13.16 8.80 -9.97
CA PRO A 95 12.48 9.46 -11.09
C PRO A 95 13.33 9.57 -12.36
N ASP A 96 14.66 9.62 -12.20
CA ASP A 96 15.60 9.76 -13.32
C ASP A 96 15.84 8.44 -14.06
N GLN A 97 15.37 7.30 -13.53
CA GLN A 97 15.53 5.97 -14.12
C GLN A 97 14.17 5.30 -14.35
N PRO A 98 13.63 5.32 -15.59
CA PRO A 98 12.28 4.85 -15.85
C PRO A 98 12.18 3.32 -15.77
N HIS A 99 11.46 2.84 -14.75
CA HIS A 99 10.98 1.46 -14.64
C HIS A 99 9.43 1.45 -14.63
N PRO A 100 8.77 1.54 -15.80
CA PRO A 100 7.31 1.72 -15.89
C PRO A 100 6.52 0.55 -15.29
N ASP A 101 6.93 -0.68 -15.58
CA ASP A 101 6.24 -1.89 -15.08
C ASP A 101 6.36 -2.06 -13.57
N LEU A 102 7.55 -1.75 -13.02
CA LEU A 102 7.78 -1.71 -11.57
C LEU A 102 6.91 -0.65 -10.91
N THR A 103 6.90 0.56 -11.48
CA THR A 103 6.14 1.68 -10.94
C THR A 103 4.63 1.37 -10.97
N ALA A 104 4.13 0.75 -12.03
CA ALA A 104 2.74 0.30 -12.11
C ALA A 104 2.43 -0.76 -11.03
N THR A 105 3.34 -1.70 -10.80
CA THR A 105 3.20 -2.72 -9.75
C THR A 105 3.21 -2.10 -8.35
N LEU A 106 4.10 -1.14 -8.09
CA LEU A 106 4.19 -0.44 -6.81
C LEU A 106 2.94 0.41 -6.55
N ARG A 107 2.38 1.10 -7.56
CA ARG A 107 1.08 1.77 -7.44
C ARG A 107 -0.02 0.81 -7.03
N ALA A 108 -0.16 -0.32 -7.72
CA ALA A 108 -1.19 -1.32 -7.40
C ALA A 108 -1.02 -1.89 -5.98
N ASN A 109 0.21 -2.08 -5.53
CA ASN A 109 0.49 -2.52 -4.16
C ASN A 109 0.15 -1.44 -3.13
N THR A 110 0.43 -0.17 -3.41
CA THR A 110 0.05 0.97 -2.56
C THR A 110 -1.48 1.08 -2.45
N ASP A 111 -2.21 0.96 -3.56
CA ASP A 111 -3.68 0.99 -3.57
C ASP A 111 -4.25 -0.16 -2.72
N ALA A 112 -3.73 -1.37 -2.94
CA ALA A 112 -4.14 -2.53 -2.16
C ALA A 112 -3.81 -2.38 -0.67
N LEU A 113 -2.66 -1.81 -0.32
CA LEU A 113 -2.30 -1.56 1.08
C LEU A 113 -3.30 -0.57 1.70
N ALA A 114 -3.51 0.58 1.07
CA ALA A 114 -4.42 1.62 1.55
C ALA A 114 -5.85 1.12 1.74
N GLU A 115 -6.35 0.29 0.82
CA GLU A 115 -7.69 -0.33 0.94
C GLU A 115 -7.81 -1.22 2.19
N HIS A 116 -6.78 -1.99 2.51
CA HIS A 116 -6.83 -3.00 3.57
C HIS A 116 -6.40 -2.48 4.95
N THR A 117 -5.66 -1.38 5.00
CA THR A 117 -5.15 -0.81 6.27
C THR A 117 -6.01 0.34 6.80
N ARG A 118 -7.21 0.55 6.26
CA ARG A 118 -8.15 1.59 6.69
C ARG A 118 -7.45 2.97 6.78
N ASN A 119 -7.60 3.68 7.90
CA ASN A 119 -7.02 4.99 8.14
C ASN A 119 -5.60 4.94 8.75
N HIS A 120 -4.96 3.77 8.84
CA HIS A 120 -3.64 3.66 9.49
C HIS A 120 -2.51 4.35 8.71
N LEU A 121 -2.70 4.58 7.40
CA LEU A 121 -1.78 5.39 6.59
C LEU A 121 -2.08 6.90 6.64
N TRP A 122 -3.03 7.32 7.48
CA TRP A 122 -3.50 8.71 7.58
C TRP A 122 -3.35 9.25 9.00
N HIS A 123 -2.42 8.70 9.80
CA HIS A 123 -2.22 9.13 11.18
C HIS A 123 -0.74 9.12 11.57
N PRO A 124 -0.20 10.21 12.16
CA PRO A 124 -0.86 11.52 12.36
C PRO A 124 -1.12 12.26 11.04
N ASP A 125 -0.26 12.06 10.05
CA ASP A 125 -0.32 12.62 8.70
C ASP A 125 -0.45 11.48 7.67
N ALA A 126 -0.72 11.83 6.41
CA ALA A 126 -0.73 10.89 5.30
C ALA A 126 0.67 10.31 5.02
N HIS A 127 0.77 8.98 4.92
CA HIS A 127 2.04 8.32 4.66
C HIS A 127 2.61 8.73 3.28
N PRO A 128 3.91 9.07 3.16
CA PRO A 128 4.50 9.59 1.93
C PRO A 128 4.36 8.68 0.70
N VAL A 129 4.19 7.37 0.91
CA VAL A 129 3.96 6.40 -0.18
C VAL A 129 2.69 6.72 -0.99
N LEU A 130 1.66 7.29 -0.37
CA LEU A 130 0.41 7.68 -1.04
C LEU A 130 0.68 8.82 -2.03
N TYR A 131 1.52 9.78 -1.65
CA TYR A 131 1.93 10.86 -2.55
C TYR A 131 2.85 10.36 -3.65
N ARG A 132 3.78 9.46 -3.33
CA ARG A 132 4.67 8.85 -4.32
C ARG A 132 3.87 8.13 -5.41
N ALA A 133 2.84 7.38 -5.03
CA ALA A 133 1.96 6.70 -5.98
C ALA A 133 1.21 7.69 -6.88
N GLY A 134 0.57 8.70 -6.31
CA GLY A 134 -0.15 9.73 -7.10
C GLY A 134 0.77 10.54 -8.02
N ASN A 135 1.93 10.97 -7.53
CA ASN A 135 2.92 11.73 -8.31
C ASN A 135 3.48 10.89 -9.46
N SER A 136 3.63 9.58 -9.26
CA SER A 136 4.08 8.70 -10.34
C SER A 136 3.07 8.61 -11.50
N LEU A 137 1.77 8.85 -11.27
CA LEU A 137 0.77 8.91 -12.34
C LEU A 137 0.95 10.18 -13.18
N LEU A 138 1.18 11.32 -12.52
CA LEU A 138 1.49 12.59 -13.17
C LEU A 138 2.76 12.47 -14.02
N ASN A 139 3.85 11.97 -13.41
CA ASN A 139 5.13 11.77 -14.09
C ASN A 139 5.03 10.82 -15.29
N ALA A 140 4.16 9.81 -15.21
CA ALA A 140 3.94 8.87 -16.30
C ALA A 140 3.02 9.41 -17.41
N GLY A 141 2.54 10.65 -17.32
CA GLY A 141 1.63 11.22 -18.33
C GLY A 141 0.18 10.77 -18.18
N LEU A 142 -0.17 9.99 -17.15
CA LEU A 142 -1.47 9.33 -16.99
C LEU A 142 -2.50 10.27 -16.35
N ALA A 143 -2.81 11.37 -17.05
CA ALA A 143 -3.61 12.48 -16.50
C ALA A 143 -4.98 12.05 -15.96
N ALA A 144 -5.72 11.19 -16.68
CA ALA A 144 -7.03 10.71 -16.23
C ALA A 144 -6.95 9.89 -14.93
N SER A 145 -5.96 9.00 -14.82
CA SER A 145 -5.71 8.21 -13.61
C SER A 145 -5.25 9.11 -12.47
N ALA A 146 -4.38 10.09 -12.73
CA ALA A 146 -3.93 11.06 -11.74
C ALA A 146 -5.10 11.89 -11.20
N THR A 147 -5.98 12.41 -12.05
CA THR A 147 -7.18 13.14 -11.62
C THR A 147 -8.08 12.30 -10.72
N ALA A 148 -8.34 11.04 -11.10
CA ALA A 148 -9.16 10.15 -10.29
C ALA A 148 -8.52 9.87 -8.92
N TYR A 149 -7.22 9.60 -8.91
CA TYR A 149 -6.45 9.33 -7.70
C TYR A 149 -6.45 10.54 -6.76
N TRP A 150 -6.08 11.72 -7.25
CA TRP A 150 -5.97 12.92 -6.43
C TRP A 150 -7.31 13.47 -5.95
N ARG A 151 -8.38 13.26 -6.73
CA ARG A 151 -9.74 13.56 -6.27
C ARG A 151 -10.12 12.67 -5.11
N HIS A 152 -9.89 11.36 -5.22
CA HIS A 152 -10.14 10.43 -4.13
C HIS A 152 -9.33 10.80 -2.88
N MET A 153 -8.05 11.11 -3.05
CA MET A 153 -7.16 11.53 -1.98
C MET A 153 -7.65 12.80 -1.27
N ALA A 154 -8.03 13.85 -2.01
CA ALA A 154 -8.52 15.09 -1.42
C ALA A 154 -9.82 14.87 -0.62
N THR A 155 -10.75 14.07 -1.13
CA THR A 155 -11.98 13.73 -0.38
C THR A 155 -11.66 12.91 0.87
N LEU A 156 -10.71 11.98 0.78
CA LEU A 156 -10.36 11.11 1.89
C LEU A 156 -9.62 11.86 3.00
N SER A 157 -8.65 12.70 2.63
CA SER A 157 -7.90 13.55 3.56
C SER A 157 -8.80 14.56 4.25
N GLU A 158 -9.71 15.20 3.52
CA GLU A 158 -10.67 16.15 4.10
C GLU A 158 -11.56 15.49 5.16
N ARG A 159 -12.02 14.27 4.88
CA ARG A 159 -12.84 13.49 5.82
C ARG A 159 -12.08 13.04 7.07
N ILE A 160 -10.80 12.67 6.93
CA ILE A 160 -10.01 12.07 8.02
C ILE A 160 -9.28 13.15 8.84
N LEU A 161 -8.64 14.10 8.15
CA LEU A 161 -7.72 15.08 8.72
C LEU A 161 -8.33 16.49 8.81
N GLY A 162 -9.40 16.75 8.06
CA GLY A 162 -10.05 18.05 7.97
C GLY A 162 -9.65 18.84 6.71
N GLU A 163 -10.42 19.88 6.43
CA GLU A 163 -10.27 20.70 5.23
C GLU A 163 -8.97 21.52 5.21
N GLU A 164 -8.61 22.13 6.34
CA GLU A 164 -7.42 22.99 6.45
C GLU A 164 -6.11 22.20 6.68
N HIS A 165 -6.18 20.87 6.73
CA HIS A 165 -4.99 20.06 6.98
C HIS A 165 -4.00 20.16 5.81
N PRO A 166 -2.67 20.29 6.05
CA PRO A 166 -1.67 20.38 4.99
C PRO A 166 -1.75 19.28 3.93
N ASP A 167 -2.07 18.05 4.35
CA ASP A 167 -2.26 16.92 3.43
C ASP A 167 -3.48 17.08 2.50
N THR A 168 -4.56 17.69 2.99
CA THR A 168 -5.75 17.99 2.19
C THR A 168 -5.44 19.05 1.16
N LEU A 169 -4.79 20.14 1.56
CA LEU A 169 -4.36 21.20 0.65
C LEU A 169 -3.38 20.67 -0.40
N THR A 170 -2.43 19.81 0.01
CA THR A 170 -1.47 19.17 -0.92
C THR A 170 -2.17 18.26 -1.92
N SER A 171 -3.15 17.47 -1.48
CA SER A 171 -3.94 16.60 -2.35
C SER A 171 -4.78 17.41 -3.36
N ARG A 172 -5.39 18.52 -2.93
CA ARG A 172 -6.09 19.47 -3.82
C ARG A 172 -5.13 20.12 -4.83
N ALA A 173 -3.94 20.55 -4.40
CA ALA A 173 -2.93 21.11 -5.31
C ALA A 173 -2.51 20.10 -6.41
N ASN A 174 -2.33 18.83 -6.05
CA ASN A 174 -2.03 17.77 -7.02
C ASN A 174 -3.22 17.42 -7.93
N LEU A 175 -4.46 17.56 -7.43
CA LEU A 175 -5.66 17.46 -8.27
C LEU A 175 -5.70 18.59 -9.32
N ALA A 176 -5.40 19.83 -8.94
CA ALA A 176 -5.27 20.95 -9.88
C ALA A 176 -4.17 20.68 -10.91
N ALA A 177 -3.00 20.19 -10.48
CA ALA A 177 -1.93 19.79 -11.39
C ALA A 177 -2.37 18.73 -12.40
N SER A 178 -3.16 17.76 -11.97
CA SER A 178 -3.74 16.73 -12.84
C SER A 178 -4.70 17.30 -13.86
N TYR A 179 -5.54 18.27 -13.47
CA TYR A 179 -6.42 18.97 -14.40
C TYR A 179 -5.65 19.77 -15.44
N ARG A 180 -4.60 20.51 -15.03
CA ARG A 180 -3.73 21.23 -15.98
C ARG A 180 -3.11 20.27 -16.99
N GLN A 181 -2.58 19.14 -16.54
CA GLN A 181 -2.01 18.11 -17.41
C GLN A 181 -3.04 17.48 -18.36
N ALA A 182 -4.31 17.42 -17.95
CA ALA A 182 -5.42 16.99 -18.79
C ALA A 182 -5.98 18.09 -19.72
N GLY A 183 -5.41 19.31 -19.70
CA GLY A 183 -5.90 20.46 -20.47
C GLY A 183 -7.19 21.09 -19.94
N ARG A 184 -7.58 20.80 -18.70
CA ARG A 184 -8.82 21.25 -18.04
C ARG A 184 -8.55 22.46 -17.14
N THR A 185 -8.11 23.57 -17.74
CA THR A 185 -7.63 24.75 -17.01
C THR A 185 -8.69 25.36 -16.10
N ASP A 186 -9.94 25.47 -16.55
CA ASP A 186 -11.02 26.07 -15.73
C ASP A 186 -11.24 25.31 -14.42
N GLU A 187 -11.18 23.98 -14.47
CA GLU A 187 -11.31 23.15 -13.26
C GLU A 187 -10.08 23.21 -12.37
N ALA A 188 -8.88 23.41 -12.95
CA ALA A 188 -7.68 23.61 -12.16
C ALA A 188 -7.77 24.91 -11.34
N ILE A 189 -8.24 26.01 -11.95
CA ILE A 189 -8.40 27.31 -11.28
C ILE A 189 -9.36 27.19 -10.08
N VAL A 190 -10.51 26.54 -10.27
CA VAL A 190 -11.50 26.34 -9.18
C VAL A 190 -10.89 25.59 -8.00
N ILE A 191 -10.04 24.58 -8.25
CA ILE A 191 -9.37 23.86 -7.16
C ILE A 191 -8.25 24.69 -6.54
N GLU A 192 -7.49 25.46 -7.33
CA GLU A 192 -6.43 26.34 -6.81
C GLU A 192 -6.96 27.40 -5.84
N GLU A 193 -8.15 27.95 -6.10
CA GLU A 193 -8.82 28.88 -5.18
C GLU A 193 -9.14 28.26 -3.80
N GLN A 194 -9.24 26.93 -3.71
CA GLN A 194 -9.50 26.18 -2.46
C GLN A 194 -8.22 25.81 -1.70
N VAL A 195 -7.04 26.14 -2.24
CA VAL A 195 -5.72 25.84 -1.67
C VAL A 195 -5.04 27.08 -1.08
N VAL A 196 -5.59 28.27 -1.33
CA VAL A 196 -5.06 29.58 -0.92
C VAL A 196 -5.51 29.98 0.49
#